data_AF-A0A6A5TSH0-F1
#
_entry.id   AF-A0A6A5TSH0-F1
#
_cell.length_a   1.000
_cell.length_b   1.000
_cell.length_c   1.000
_cell.angle_alpha   90.00
_cell.angle_beta   90.00
_cell.angle_gamma   90.00
#
_symmetry.space_group_name_H-M   'P 1'
#
loop_
_entity.id
_entity.type
_entity.pdbx_description
1 polymer ?
#
loop_
_entity_poly.entity_id
_entity_poly.type
_entity_poly.pdbx_seq_one_letter_code
_entity_poly.pdbx_strand_id
1 'polypeptide(L)'
;MTSENPAKKLKMDIDAPLIGTHSGHFHADEALAVSMLRLLPTYTGSPLVRTRDPETLKNCHTVVDVGAVYDDAAKRYDHHQREFTTTFPGHNTKLSSAGLVYMHFGKDIIATVTGLSPGADLDLLYEKIYTDFIEAFDANDNGVNVIAPQDLQKAGLEKKFEDRGFSIASVVNRYNYSPDKAADLGKSEEEKQAEEDKRFAKASSFVGEQFLYELTDRANYWLPARKLVKEAFDARLQYDPQGRILVLNEGMPWADHLYNLEKETPIPDGVAPQVLYVLFPESTPEGKWRIRAVSKENSGFENRKDLPDPWKGMRDEQLDALTGIPGGVFVHAAGFIGGHKNYDGALAMAKKALEF
;
A
#
# COMPACT_ATOMS: atom_id res chain seq x y z
N MET A 1 1.35 -17.84 44.62
CA MET A 1 0.05 -17.91 43.93
C MET A 1 0.26 -17.37 42.53
N THR A 2 0.36 -18.29 41.57
CA THR A 2 0.60 -18.03 40.15
C THR A 2 -0.73 -17.66 39.49
N SER A 3 -0.85 -16.45 38.95
CA SER A 3 -1.98 -16.07 38.10
C SER A 3 -1.69 -16.52 36.67
N GLU A 4 -2.34 -17.61 36.27
CA GLU A 4 -2.39 -18.07 34.88
C GLU A 4 -3.15 -17.07 34.01
N ASN A 5 -2.55 -16.77 32.86
CA ASN A 5 -3.11 -15.95 31.80
C ASN A 5 -4.02 -16.84 30.93
N PRO A 6 -5.33 -16.57 30.77
CA PRO A 6 -6.17 -17.43 29.96
C PRO A 6 -5.96 -17.09 28.49
N ALA A 7 -5.14 -17.89 27.81
CA ALA A 7 -5.10 -17.95 26.36
C ALA A 7 -6.51 -18.28 25.85
N LYS A 8 -7.20 -17.31 25.25
CA LYS A 8 -8.43 -17.53 24.48
C LYS A 8 -8.10 -18.42 23.29
N LYS A 9 -8.32 -19.73 23.42
CA LYS A 9 -8.46 -20.62 22.27
C LYS A 9 -9.71 -20.18 21.50
N LEU A 10 -9.53 -19.68 20.28
CA LEU A 10 -10.62 -19.51 19.31
C LEU A 10 -11.31 -20.86 19.14
N LYS A 11 -12.62 -20.92 19.43
CA LYS A 11 -13.47 -22.04 19.02
C LYS A 11 -13.46 -22.06 17.49
N MET A 12 -13.15 -23.21 16.89
CA MET A 12 -13.51 -23.47 15.50
C MET A 12 -15.05 -23.51 15.45
N ASP A 13 -15.67 -22.49 14.86
CA ASP A 13 -17.10 -22.54 14.56
C ASP A 13 -17.32 -23.59 13.47
N ILE A 14 -18.09 -24.62 13.81
CA ILE A 14 -18.46 -25.75 12.93
C ILE A 14 -19.32 -25.29 11.74
N ASP A 15 -19.78 -24.03 11.75
CA ASP A 15 -20.72 -23.45 10.78
C ASP A 15 -20.08 -22.46 9.78
N ALA A 16 -18.75 -22.30 9.79
CA ALA A 16 -18.11 -21.37 8.84
C ALA A 16 -18.21 -21.89 7.39
N PRO A 17 -18.57 -21.03 6.41
CA PRO A 17 -18.82 -21.43 5.03
C PRO A 17 -17.56 -21.97 4.35
N LEU A 18 -17.70 -23.03 3.56
CA LEU A 18 -16.60 -23.59 2.78
C LEU A 18 -16.22 -22.67 1.61
N ILE A 19 -14.93 -22.33 1.51
CA ILE A 19 -14.35 -21.59 0.37
C ILE A 19 -13.73 -22.61 -0.59
N GLY A 20 -14.03 -22.47 -1.88
CA GLY A 20 -13.39 -23.22 -2.97
C GLY A 20 -12.43 -22.35 -3.75
N THR A 21 -11.26 -22.88 -4.09
CA THR A 21 -10.37 -22.31 -5.10
C THR A 21 -9.66 -23.42 -5.85
N HIS A 22 -8.75 -23.08 -6.73
CA HIS A 22 -8.14 -23.99 -7.66
C HIS A 22 -6.94 -24.74 -7.03
N SER A 23 -6.69 -25.99 -7.45
CA SER A 23 -5.59 -26.84 -6.95
C SER A 23 -4.30 -26.78 -7.78
N GLY A 24 -4.11 -25.73 -8.57
CA GLY A 24 -2.95 -25.59 -9.45
C GLY A 24 -1.90 -24.67 -8.84
N HIS A 25 -0.85 -24.40 -9.62
CA HIS A 25 0.11 -23.32 -9.36
C HIS A 25 -0.66 -22.05 -9.00
N PHE A 26 -0.46 -21.55 -7.78
CA PHE A 26 -1.25 -20.47 -7.23
C PHE A 26 -0.62 -19.10 -7.46
N HIS A 27 -1.47 -18.08 -7.53
CA HIS A 27 -1.10 -16.70 -7.70
C HIS A 27 -1.36 -15.90 -6.41
N ALA A 28 -1.11 -14.59 -6.51
CA ALA A 28 -1.23 -13.71 -5.37
C ALA A 28 -2.68 -13.23 -5.17
N ASP A 29 -3.49 -13.26 -6.21
CA ASP A 29 -4.86 -12.77 -6.18
C ASP A 29 -5.79 -13.73 -5.44
N GLU A 30 -5.79 -15.03 -5.71
CA GLU A 30 -6.65 -15.99 -5.03
C GLU A 30 -6.14 -16.27 -3.60
N ALA A 31 -4.83 -16.18 -3.38
CA ALA A 31 -4.24 -16.14 -2.05
C ALA A 31 -4.75 -14.95 -1.22
N LEU A 32 -4.85 -13.76 -1.81
CA LEU A 32 -5.38 -12.55 -1.15
C LEU A 32 -6.90 -12.63 -0.99
N ALA A 33 -7.64 -13.11 -1.99
CA ALA A 33 -9.09 -13.26 -1.96
C ALA A 33 -9.53 -14.14 -0.77
N VAL A 34 -8.88 -15.30 -0.58
CA VAL A 34 -9.14 -16.18 0.58
C VAL A 34 -8.82 -15.49 1.90
N SER A 35 -7.74 -14.73 1.96
CA SER A 35 -7.32 -14.04 3.17
C SER A 35 -8.29 -12.92 3.56
N MET A 36 -8.70 -12.09 2.59
CA MET A 36 -9.67 -11.02 2.76
C MET A 36 -11.03 -11.53 3.24
N LEU A 37 -11.55 -12.61 2.64
CA LEU A 37 -12.80 -13.21 3.09
C LEU A 37 -12.72 -13.57 4.58
N ARG A 38 -11.64 -14.23 5.01
CA ARG A 38 -11.44 -14.65 6.41
C ARG A 38 -11.31 -13.52 7.42
N LEU A 39 -11.19 -12.26 6.99
CA LEU A 39 -11.26 -11.10 7.88
C LEU A 39 -12.70 -10.81 8.34
N LEU A 40 -13.71 -11.27 7.59
CA LEU A 40 -15.11 -11.11 7.96
C LEU A 40 -15.51 -12.14 9.03
N PRO A 41 -16.37 -11.77 10.00
CA PRO A 41 -16.81 -12.67 11.06
C PRO A 41 -17.44 -13.96 10.52
N THR A 42 -18.18 -13.86 9.42
CA THR A 42 -18.80 -15.01 8.74
C THR A 42 -17.77 -16.05 8.29
N TYR A 43 -16.55 -15.63 7.91
CA TYR A 43 -15.55 -16.50 7.29
C TYR A 43 -14.31 -16.74 8.16
N THR A 44 -14.19 -16.18 9.37
CA THR A 44 -12.97 -16.25 10.19
C THR A 44 -12.46 -17.68 10.39
N GLY A 45 -13.37 -18.66 10.50
CA GLY A 45 -13.06 -20.09 10.61
C GLY A 45 -13.20 -20.90 9.32
N SER A 46 -13.44 -20.25 8.17
CA SER A 46 -13.83 -20.94 6.93
C SER A 46 -12.80 -21.97 6.47
N PRO A 47 -13.21 -23.24 6.29
CA PRO A 47 -12.36 -24.22 5.64
C PRO A 47 -12.12 -23.83 4.17
N LEU A 48 -11.01 -24.29 3.61
CA LEU A 48 -10.66 -24.10 2.21
C LEU A 48 -10.53 -25.47 1.55
N VAL A 49 -11.15 -25.63 0.39
CA VAL A 49 -10.89 -26.75 -0.53
C VAL A 49 -10.24 -26.21 -1.79
N ARG A 50 -9.12 -26.83 -2.21
CA ARG A 50 -8.44 -26.53 -3.45
C ARG A 50 -8.74 -27.65 -4.46
N THR A 51 -9.49 -27.36 -5.51
CA THR A 51 -9.95 -28.33 -6.51
C THR A 51 -10.42 -27.65 -7.80
N ARG A 52 -10.45 -28.40 -8.91
CA ARG A 52 -11.13 -28.00 -10.16
C ARG A 52 -12.39 -28.81 -10.45
N ASP A 53 -12.73 -29.75 -9.58
CA ASP A 53 -13.92 -30.58 -9.74
C ASP A 53 -15.21 -29.77 -9.55
N PRO A 54 -16.05 -29.61 -10.59
CA PRO A 54 -17.28 -28.84 -10.49
C PRO A 54 -18.25 -29.37 -9.44
N GLU A 55 -18.31 -30.69 -9.20
CA GLU A 55 -19.22 -31.25 -8.19
C GLU A 55 -18.80 -30.88 -6.77
N THR A 56 -17.49 -30.87 -6.49
CA THR A 56 -16.98 -30.35 -5.21
C THR A 56 -17.22 -28.84 -5.08
N LEU A 57 -16.98 -28.07 -6.15
CA LEU A 57 -17.16 -26.61 -6.13
C LEU A 57 -18.62 -26.18 -5.95
N LYS A 58 -19.60 -26.96 -6.43
CA LYS A 58 -21.03 -26.71 -6.19
C LYS A 58 -21.39 -26.67 -4.70
N ASN A 59 -20.68 -27.44 -3.88
CA ASN A 59 -20.91 -27.52 -2.44
C ASN A 59 -20.20 -26.40 -1.66
N CYS A 60 -19.34 -25.62 -2.32
CA CYS A 60 -18.70 -24.47 -1.70
C CYS A 60 -19.69 -23.29 -1.63
N HIS A 61 -19.69 -22.61 -0.49
CA HIS A 61 -20.47 -21.39 -0.33
C HIS A 61 -19.91 -20.29 -1.23
N THR A 62 -18.60 -20.06 -1.16
CA THR A 62 -17.89 -19.06 -1.98
C THR A 62 -16.82 -19.74 -2.81
N VAL A 63 -16.71 -19.38 -4.09
CA VAL A 63 -15.66 -19.89 -4.97
C VAL A 63 -14.89 -18.73 -5.57
N VAL A 64 -13.57 -18.79 -5.52
CA VAL A 64 -12.65 -17.78 -6.07
C VAL A 64 -11.69 -18.46 -7.05
N ASP A 65 -11.41 -17.78 -8.16
CA ASP A 65 -10.37 -18.14 -9.13
C ASP A 65 -10.54 -19.51 -9.81
N VAL A 66 -11.77 -20.02 -9.82
CA VAL A 66 -12.12 -21.29 -10.48
C VAL A 66 -13.60 -21.38 -10.79
N GLY A 67 -13.93 -22.14 -11.83
CA GLY A 67 -15.31 -22.49 -12.19
C GLY A 67 -15.86 -21.72 -13.40
N ALA A 68 -15.10 -20.77 -13.94
CA ALA A 68 -15.44 -19.93 -15.08
C ALA A 68 -16.77 -19.18 -14.90
N VAL A 69 -17.10 -18.75 -13.67
CA VAL A 69 -18.31 -17.97 -13.37
C VAL A 69 -18.01 -16.77 -12.47
N TYR A 70 -18.49 -15.59 -12.88
CA TYR A 70 -18.67 -14.43 -12.02
C TYR A 70 -20.15 -14.20 -11.75
N ASP A 71 -20.57 -14.37 -10.51
CA ASP A 71 -21.93 -14.14 -10.02
C ASP A 71 -21.87 -13.81 -8.53
N ASP A 72 -22.13 -12.55 -8.17
CA ASP A 72 -22.14 -12.13 -6.76
C ASP A 72 -23.30 -12.74 -5.96
N ALA A 73 -24.46 -12.99 -6.56
CA ALA A 73 -25.57 -13.60 -5.85
C ALA A 73 -25.22 -15.04 -5.45
N ALA A 74 -24.52 -15.77 -6.33
CA ALA A 74 -24.02 -17.12 -6.08
C ALA A 74 -22.62 -17.17 -5.43
N LYS A 75 -22.01 -16.02 -5.11
CA LYS A 75 -20.66 -15.92 -4.52
C LYS A 75 -19.62 -16.69 -5.33
N ARG A 76 -19.65 -16.51 -6.65
CA ARG A 76 -18.68 -17.03 -7.61
C ARG A 76 -17.86 -15.87 -8.15
N TYR A 77 -16.56 -15.89 -7.90
CA TYR A 77 -15.66 -14.77 -8.17
C TYR A 77 -14.49 -15.22 -9.04
N ASP A 78 -14.78 -15.81 -10.19
CA ASP A 78 -13.79 -16.14 -11.21
C ASP A 78 -13.86 -15.15 -12.38
N HIS A 79 -12.71 -14.79 -12.94
CA HIS A 79 -12.54 -13.76 -13.99
C HIS A 79 -12.04 -14.35 -15.33
N HIS A 80 -11.80 -15.65 -15.40
CA HIS A 80 -11.21 -16.33 -16.57
C HIS A 80 -12.10 -16.40 -17.82
N GLN A 81 -13.32 -15.86 -17.79
CA GLN A 81 -14.23 -15.90 -18.94
C GLN A 81 -13.73 -14.96 -20.04
N ARG A 82 -13.84 -15.39 -21.30
CA ARG A 82 -13.39 -14.58 -22.44
C ARG A 82 -14.11 -13.22 -22.52
N GLU A 83 -15.37 -13.21 -22.14
CA GLU A 83 -16.28 -12.08 -22.10
C GLU A 83 -16.17 -11.25 -20.81
N PHE A 84 -15.34 -11.65 -19.85
CA PHE A 84 -15.20 -10.91 -18.59
C PHE A 84 -14.54 -9.56 -18.84
N THR A 85 -15.24 -8.49 -18.45
CA THR A 85 -14.79 -7.10 -18.62
C THR A 85 -15.08 -6.23 -17.40
N THR A 86 -15.44 -6.82 -16.26
CA THR A 86 -15.77 -6.05 -15.05
C THR A 86 -14.51 -5.35 -14.52
N THR A 87 -14.64 -4.07 -14.21
CA THR A 87 -13.60 -3.23 -13.58
C THR A 87 -14.14 -2.63 -12.29
N PHE A 88 -13.25 -2.18 -11.42
CA PHE A 88 -13.65 -1.39 -10.26
C PHE A 88 -14.20 -0.02 -10.70
N PRO A 89 -15.20 0.56 -10.02
CA PRO A 89 -15.75 1.87 -10.38
C PRO A 89 -14.65 2.93 -10.51
N GLY A 90 -14.58 3.63 -11.64
CA GLY A 90 -13.56 4.67 -11.88
C GLY A 90 -12.22 4.15 -12.43
N HIS A 91 -12.02 2.83 -12.51
CA HIS A 91 -10.80 2.19 -12.99
C HIS A 91 -11.02 1.41 -14.29
N ASN A 92 -9.92 1.16 -15.01
CA ASN A 92 -9.93 0.47 -16.31
C ASN A 92 -9.32 -0.95 -16.25
N THR A 93 -8.67 -1.31 -15.14
CA THR A 93 -8.08 -2.63 -14.95
C THR A 93 -9.20 -3.65 -14.70
N LYS A 94 -9.20 -4.75 -15.46
CA LYS A 94 -10.12 -5.87 -15.22
C LYS A 94 -9.84 -6.47 -13.85
N LEU A 95 -10.89 -6.79 -13.10
CA LEU A 95 -10.74 -7.41 -11.79
C LEU A 95 -10.21 -8.84 -11.91
N SER A 96 -9.31 -9.24 -11.02
CA SER A 96 -9.04 -10.65 -10.70
C SER A 96 -9.96 -11.11 -9.57
N SER A 97 -9.76 -12.32 -9.03
CA SER A 97 -10.56 -12.80 -7.90
C SER A 97 -10.37 -11.95 -6.63
N ALA A 98 -9.16 -11.40 -6.40
CA ALA A 98 -8.94 -10.45 -5.32
C ALA A 98 -9.78 -9.18 -5.50
N GLY A 99 -9.73 -8.57 -6.68
CA GLY A 99 -10.51 -7.38 -7.00
C GLY A 99 -12.01 -7.60 -6.91
N LEU A 100 -12.51 -8.77 -7.33
CA LEU A 100 -13.92 -9.14 -7.20
C LEU A 100 -14.36 -9.28 -5.74
N VAL A 101 -13.57 -9.96 -4.90
CA VAL A 101 -13.84 -10.06 -3.46
C VAL A 101 -13.79 -8.68 -2.82
N TYR A 102 -12.79 -7.86 -3.15
CA TYR A 102 -12.67 -6.52 -2.62
C TYR A 102 -13.83 -5.62 -3.06
N MET A 103 -14.28 -5.71 -4.32
CA MET A 103 -15.39 -4.92 -4.82
C MET A 103 -16.68 -5.17 -4.01
N HIS A 104 -16.96 -6.43 -3.68
CA HIS A 104 -18.20 -6.80 -2.99
C HIS A 104 -18.14 -6.78 -1.47
N PHE A 105 -16.96 -7.03 -0.88
CA PHE A 105 -16.79 -7.14 0.57
C PHE A 105 -15.86 -6.09 1.17
N GLY A 106 -15.17 -5.28 0.36
CA GLY A 106 -14.10 -4.40 0.82
C GLY A 106 -14.56 -3.41 1.88
N LYS A 107 -15.75 -2.83 1.75
CA LYS A 107 -16.32 -1.93 2.77
C LYS A 107 -16.59 -2.66 4.10
N ASP A 108 -17.13 -3.87 4.05
CA ASP A 108 -17.38 -4.68 5.25
C ASP A 108 -16.07 -5.13 5.91
N ILE A 109 -15.06 -5.48 5.11
CA ILE A 109 -13.71 -5.81 5.59
C ILE A 109 -13.10 -4.60 6.28
N ILE A 110 -13.12 -3.42 5.64
CA ILE A 110 -12.58 -2.18 6.22
C ILE A 110 -13.30 -1.84 7.53
N ALA A 111 -14.63 -1.87 7.55
CA ALA A 111 -15.42 -1.60 8.75
C ALA A 111 -15.12 -2.59 9.87
N THR A 112 -14.98 -3.88 9.54
CA THR A 112 -14.65 -4.93 10.52
C THR A 112 -13.26 -4.74 11.13
N VAL A 113 -12.25 -4.44 10.31
CA VAL A 113 -10.86 -4.32 10.76
C VAL A 113 -10.61 -3.01 11.52
N THR A 114 -11.21 -1.91 11.06
CA THR A 114 -10.89 -0.55 11.54
C THR A 114 -11.93 0.02 12.51
N GLY A 115 -13.14 -0.54 12.53
CA GLY A 115 -14.28 0.01 13.28
C GLY A 115 -14.91 1.26 12.65
N LEU A 116 -14.51 1.64 11.44
CA LEU A 116 -15.10 2.77 10.74
C LEU A 116 -16.58 2.51 10.43
N SER A 117 -17.42 3.49 10.73
CA SER A 117 -18.84 3.47 10.38
C SER A 117 -19.05 3.83 8.90
N PRO A 118 -20.16 3.40 8.28
CA PRO A 118 -20.51 3.81 6.93
C PRO A 118 -20.54 5.34 6.76
N GLY A 119 -19.89 5.84 5.70
CA GLY A 119 -19.81 7.26 5.39
C GLY A 119 -18.61 7.62 4.53
N ALA A 120 -18.37 8.92 4.34
CA ALA A 120 -17.36 9.44 3.41
C ALA A 120 -15.93 8.95 3.71
N ASP A 121 -15.58 8.75 4.98
CA ASP A 121 -14.26 8.25 5.36
C ASP A 121 -14.07 6.76 5.01
N LEU A 122 -15.12 5.95 5.15
CA LEU A 122 -15.12 4.56 4.68
C LEU A 122 -15.03 4.50 3.16
N ASP A 123 -15.79 5.35 2.46
CA ASP A 123 -15.79 5.40 0.99
C ASP A 123 -14.43 5.84 0.45
N LEU A 124 -13.80 6.85 1.07
CA LEU A 124 -12.47 7.29 0.69
C LEU A 124 -11.42 6.20 0.94
N LEU A 125 -11.47 5.51 2.08
CA LEU A 125 -10.52 4.45 2.38
C LEU A 125 -10.71 3.24 1.45
N TYR A 126 -11.94 2.94 1.06
CA TYR A 126 -12.27 1.89 0.09
C TYR A 126 -11.65 2.15 -1.28
N GLU A 127 -11.82 3.36 -1.81
CA GLU A 127 -11.17 3.78 -3.06
C GLU A 127 -9.64 3.75 -2.94
N LYS A 128 -9.12 4.26 -1.81
CA LYS A 128 -7.68 4.40 -1.57
C LYS A 128 -6.99 3.04 -1.53
N ILE A 129 -7.55 2.08 -0.81
CA ILE A 129 -6.98 0.73 -0.72
C ILE A 129 -7.10 -0.02 -2.04
N TYR A 130 -8.17 0.20 -2.81
CA TYR A 130 -8.24 -0.35 -4.16
C TYR A 130 -7.10 0.18 -5.03
N THR A 131 -6.99 1.50 -5.13
CA THR A 131 -6.02 2.20 -5.99
C THR A 131 -4.57 1.87 -5.63
N ASP A 132 -4.23 1.91 -4.34
CA ASP A 132 -2.84 1.79 -3.90
C ASP A 132 -2.37 0.33 -3.81
N PHE A 133 -3.29 -0.62 -3.60
CA PHE A 133 -2.93 -1.99 -3.25
C PHE A 133 -3.60 -3.04 -4.13
N ILE A 134 -4.94 -3.05 -4.22
CA ILE A 134 -5.69 -4.14 -4.89
C ILE A 134 -5.53 -4.11 -6.41
N GLU A 135 -5.54 -2.93 -7.04
CA GLU A 135 -5.45 -2.83 -8.50
C GLU A 135 -4.14 -3.45 -9.04
N ALA A 136 -3.06 -3.45 -8.26
CA ALA A 136 -1.82 -4.11 -8.65
C ALA A 136 -1.94 -5.65 -8.70
N PHE A 137 -2.80 -6.25 -7.89
CA PHE A 137 -3.12 -7.68 -7.98
C PHE A 137 -3.95 -7.98 -9.22
N ASP A 138 -4.97 -7.16 -9.47
CA ASP A 138 -5.81 -7.25 -10.67
C ASP A 138 -4.96 -7.14 -11.95
N ALA A 139 -4.07 -6.15 -11.99
CA ALA A 139 -3.18 -5.93 -13.13
C ALA A 139 -2.19 -7.08 -13.32
N ASN A 140 -1.53 -7.55 -12.25
CA ASN A 140 -0.56 -8.64 -12.32
C ASN A 140 -1.20 -9.91 -12.87
N ASP A 141 -2.38 -10.26 -12.37
CA ASP A 141 -3.04 -11.50 -12.71
C ASP A 141 -3.66 -11.48 -14.12
N ASN A 142 -4.17 -10.32 -14.55
CA ASN A 142 -4.62 -10.11 -15.93
C ASN A 142 -3.49 -9.84 -16.93
N GLY A 143 -2.22 -9.90 -16.52
CA GLY A 143 -1.06 -9.68 -17.39
C GLY A 143 -0.91 -8.25 -17.91
N VAL A 144 -1.40 -7.27 -17.16
CA VAL A 144 -1.34 -5.83 -17.49
C VAL A 144 -0.01 -5.25 -17.02
N ASN A 145 0.72 -4.62 -17.94
CA ASN A 145 1.94 -3.90 -17.60
C ASN A 145 1.61 -2.46 -17.19
N VAL A 146 2.36 -1.91 -16.24
CA VAL A 146 2.25 -0.49 -15.82
C VAL A 146 2.40 0.46 -17.02
N ILE A 147 3.31 0.13 -17.94
CA ILE A 147 3.46 0.80 -19.23
C ILE A 147 3.42 -0.28 -20.31
N ALA A 148 2.63 -0.06 -21.37
CA ALA A 148 2.54 -1.02 -22.46
C ALA A 148 3.92 -1.23 -23.12
N PRO A 149 4.38 -2.49 -23.32
CA PRO A 149 5.71 -2.76 -23.88
C PRO A 149 5.96 -2.09 -25.23
N GLN A 150 4.91 -1.99 -26.06
CA GLN A 150 4.96 -1.31 -27.36
C GLN A 150 5.30 0.19 -27.25
N ASP A 151 4.88 0.85 -26.17
CA ASP A 151 5.11 2.29 -25.98
C ASP A 151 6.54 2.54 -25.48
N LEU A 152 7.06 1.65 -24.62
CA LEU A 152 8.49 1.64 -24.26
C LEU A 152 9.38 1.44 -25.49
N GLN A 153 9.03 0.48 -26.35
CA GLN A 153 9.77 0.23 -27.59
C GLN A 153 9.74 1.43 -28.53
N LYS A 154 8.57 2.04 -28.76
CA LYS A 154 8.44 3.25 -29.59
C LYS A 154 9.24 4.43 -29.04
N ALA A 155 9.31 4.56 -27.72
CA ALA A 155 10.07 5.62 -27.05
C ALA A 155 11.58 5.31 -26.95
N GLY A 156 12.03 4.12 -27.33
CA GLY A 156 13.43 3.69 -27.16
C GLY A 156 13.87 3.63 -25.69
N LEU A 157 12.94 3.33 -24.78
CA LEU A 157 13.17 3.28 -23.34
C LEU A 157 13.40 1.84 -22.87
N GLU A 158 14.40 1.66 -22.02
CA GLU A 158 14.72 0.38 -21.38
C GLU A 158 14.69 0.52 -19.85
N LYS A 159 14.42 -0.59 -19.15
CA LYS A 159 14.51 -0.63 -17.69
C LYS A 159 15.95 -0.37 -17.26
N LYS A 160 16.15 0.48 -16.25
CA LYS A 160 17.48 0.75 -15.68
C LYS A 160 18.02 -0.42 -14.85
N PHE A 161 17.13 -1.24 -14.28
CA PHE A 161 17.47 -2.41 -13.48
C PHE A 161 16.30 -3.40 -13.47
N GLU A 162 16.58 -4.65 -13.07
CA GLU A 162 15.56 -5.68 -12.89
C GLU A 162 15.04 -5.69 -11.45
N ASP A 163 13.72 -5.65 -11.32
CA ASP A 163 13.00 -5.57 -10.05
C ASP A 163 12.05 -6.76 -9.82
N ARG A 164 12.05 -7.74 -10.75
CA ARG A 164 11.15 -8.90 -10.71
C ARG A 164 11.18 -9.68 -9.39
N GLY A 165 12.25 -9.60 -8.59
CA GLY A 165 12.36 -10.31 -7.31
C GLY A 165 11.69 -9.59 -6.13
N PHE A 166 11.23 -8.35 -6.32
CA PHE A 166 10.85 -7.45 -5.23
C PHE A 166 9.32 -7.31 -5.02
N SER A 167 8.49 -7.80 -5.94
CA SER A 167 7.03 -7.68 -5.81
C SER A 167 6.41 -8.75 -4.91
N ILE A 168 5.22 -8.45 -4.35
CA ILE A 168 4.41 -9.41 -3.58
C ILE A 168 4.08 -10.64 -4.43
N ALA A 169 3.67 -10.44 -5.69
CA ALA A 169 3.38 -11.53 -6.62
C ALA A 169 4.58 -12.46 -6.80
N SER A 170 5.79 -11.91 -6.89
CA SER A 170 7.02 -12.71 -6.98
C SER A 170 7.38 -13.43 -5.68
N VAL A 171 7.00 -12.89 -4.52
CA VAL A 171 7.12 -13.60 -3.24
C VAL A 171 6.15 -14.77 -3.19
N VAL A 172 4.89 -14.55 -3.57
CA VAL A 172 3.86 -15.60 -3.64
C VAL A 172 4.29 -16.72 -4.60
N ASN A 173 4.74 -16.37 -5.80
CA ASN A 173 5.21 -17.34 -6.78
C ASN A 173 6.34 -18.24 -6.24
N ARG A 174 7.21 -17.74 -5.35
CA ARG A 174 8.27 -18.55 -4.73
C ARG A 174 7.74 -19.67 -3.83
N TYR A 175 6.54 -19.51 -3.25
CA TYR A 175 5.92 -20.57 -2.46
C TYR A 175 5.42 -21.75 -3.30
N ASN A 176 5.28 -21.63 -4.63
CA ASN A 176 4.87 -22.75 -5.48
C ASN A 176 5.95 -23.84 -5.60
N TYR A 177 7.23 -23.49 -5.46
CA TYR A 177 8.31 -24.43 -5.70
C TYR A 177 8.54 -25.38 -4.52
N SER A 178 8.52 -26.69 -4.79
CA SER A 178 9.00 -27.70 -3.85
C SER A 178 10.50 -27.49 -3.59
N PRO A 179 10.95 -27.50 -2.32
CA PRO A 179 12.36 -27.32 -1.99
C PRO A 179 13.21 -28.53 -2.39
N ASP A 180 12.59 -29.70 -2.61
CA ASP A 180 13.29 -30.94 -2.95
C ASP A 180 12.47 -31.79 -3.92
N LYS A 181 12.78 -31.66 -5.22
CA LYS A 181 12.15 -32.47 -6.28
C LYS A 181 12.44 -33.97 -6.14
N ALA A 182 13.53 -34.36 -5.48
CA ALA A 182 13.84 -35.76 -5.25
C ALA A 182 12.96 -36.34 -4.13
N ALA A 183 12.62 -35.54 -3.12
CA ALA A 183 11.66 -35.93 -2.07
C ALA A 183 10.23 -36.11 -2.59
N ASP A 184 9.89 -35.56 -3.76
CA ASP A 184 8.58 -35.76 -4.40
C ASP A 184 8.48 -37.10 -5.14
N LEU A 185 9.62 -37.79 -5.38
CA LEU A 185 9.64 -39.13 -5.96
C LEU A 185 9.12 -40.14 -4.94
N GLY A 186 7.91 -40.67 -5.19
CA GLY A 186 7.26 -41.69 -4.36
C GLY A 186 6.04 -41.19 -3.57
N LYS A 187 5.75 -39.89 -3.58
CA LYS A 187 4.50 -39.35 -3.04
C LYS A 187 3.33 -39.61 -3.99
N SER A 188 2.18 -39.95 -3.44
CA SER A 188 0.89 -39.91 -4.12
C SER A 188 0.52 -38.49 -4.55
N GLU A 189 -0.42 -38.34 -5.48
CA GLU A 189 -0.89 -37.03 -5.91
C GLU A 189 -1.60 -36.29 -4.77
N GLU A 190 -2.27 -37.01 -3.88
CA GLU A 190 -2.91 -36.47 -2.68
C GLU A 190 -1.88 -35.90 -1.70
N GLU A 191 -0.75 -36.58 -1.51
CA GLU A 191 0.34 -36.09 -0.65
C GLU A 191 0.99 -34.83 -1.24
N LYS A 192 1.23 -34.80 -2.56
CA LYS A 192 1.77 -33.63 -3.26
C LYS A 192 0.82 -32.44 -3.15
N GLN A 193 -0.48 -32.67 -3.35
CA GLN A 193 -1.50 -31.62 -3.20
C GLN A 193 -1.54 -31.11 -1.76
N ALA A 194 -1.53 -31.99 -0.76
CA ALA A 194 -1.55 -31.58 0.64
C ALA A 194 -0.32 -30.74 1.03
N GLU A 195 0.84 -30.99 0.43
CA GLU A 195 2.02 -30.15 0.63
C GLU A 195 1.92 -28.81 -0.10
N GLU A 196 1.36 -28.77 -1.30
CA GLU A 196 1.07 -27.52 -2.00
C GLU A 196 0.06 -26.67 -1.25
N ASP A 197 -0.99 -27.26 -0.69
CA ASP A 197 -2.01 -26.57 0.11
C ASP A 197 -1.40 -25.94 1.37
N LYS A 198 -0.41 -26.59 1.99
CA LYS A 198 0.36 -25.99 3.09
C LYS A 198 1.17 -24.78 2.64
N ARG A 199 1.70 -24.79 1.41
CA ARG A 199 2.44 -23.64 0.83
C ARG A 199 1.48 -22.52 0.44
N PHE A 200 0.33 -22.85 -0.14
CA PHE A 200 -0.75 -21.90 -0.40
C PHE A 200 -1.20 -21.20 0.89
N ALA A 201 -1.43 -21.94 1.97
CA ALA A 201 -1.82 -21.36 3.25
C ALA A 201 -0.77 -20.36 3.78
N LYS A 202 0.53 -20.64 3.59
CA LYS A 202 1.60 -19.70 3.94
C LYS A 202 1.58 -18.45 3.06
N ALA A 203 1.38 -18.61 1.76
CA ALA A 203 1.29 -17.49 0.81
C ALA A 203 0.08 -16.60 1.10
N SER A 204 -1.09 -17.19 1.36
CA SER A 204 -2.33 -16.50 1.73
C SER A 204 -2.20 -15.73 3.05
N SER A 205 -1.53 -16.32 4.06
CA SER A 205 -1.22 -15.60 5.31
C SER A 205 -0.26 -14.43 5.08
N PHE A 206 0.81 -14.63 4.30
CA PHE A 206 1.79 -13.59 3.99
C PHE A 206 1.14 -12.39 3.31
N VAL A 207 0.35 -12.62 2.26
CA VAL A 207 -0.29 -11.53 1.51
C VAL A 207 -1.41 -10.85 2.31
N GLY A 208 -2.13 -11.61 3.13
CA GLY A 208 -3.11 -11.07 4.07
C GLY A 208 -2.51 -10.13 5.10
N GLU A 209 -1.32 -10.47 5.62
CA GLU A 209 -0.58 -9.60 6.54
C GLU A 209 -0.18 -8.28 5.85
N GLN A 210 0.26 -8.32 4.59
CA GLN A 210 0.57 -7.11 3.83
C GLN A 210 -0.67 -6.22 3.63
N PHE A 211 -1.81 -6.83 3.31
CA PHE A 211 -3.08 -6.12 3.20
C PHE A 211 -3.51 -5.47 4.53
N LEU A 212 -3.37 -6.18 5.66
CA LEU A 212 -3.69 -5.64 6.97
C LEU A 212 -2.76 -4.48 7.36
N TYR A 213 -1.46 -4.56 7.04
CA TYR A 213 -0.54 -3.44 7.29
C TYR A 213 -0.94 -2.21 6.47
N GLU A 214 -1.20 -2.36 5.19
CA GLU A 214 -1.65 -1.25 4.35
C GLU A 214 -2.98 -0.67 4.87
N LEU A 215 -3.98 -1.52 5.12
CA LEU A 215 -5.29 -1.08 5.60
C LEU A 215 -5.20 -0.34 6.94
N THR A 216 -4.50 -0.91 7.92
CA THR A 216 -4.39 -0.30 9.25
C THR A 216 -3.51 0.94 9.24
N ASP A 217 -2.46 1.02 8.40
CA ASP A 217 -1.69 2.24 8.20
C ASP A 217 -2.57 3.36 7.64
N ARG A 218 -3.32 3.06 6.57
CA ARG A 218 -4.18 4.04 5.93
C ARG A 218 -5.29 4.53 6.84
N ALA A 219 -5.90 3.63 7.61
CA ALA A 219 -6.97 3.97 8.54
C ALA A 219 -6.48 4.80 9.73
N ASN A 220 -5.35 4.41 10.34
CA ASN A 220 -4.90 4.99 11.61
C ASN A 220 -3.99 6.21 11.44
N TYR A 221 -3.29 6.34 10.32
CA TYR A 221 -2.31 7.41 10.12
C TYR A 221 -2.63 8.28 8.90
N TRP A 222 -2.86 7.70 7.72
CA TRP A 222 -3.10 8.49 6.50
C TRP A 222 -4.43 9.26 6.56
N LEU A 223 -5.52 8.59 6.94
CA LEU A 223 -6.85 9.19 6.93
C LEU A 223 -6.98 10.35 7.95
N PRO A 224 -6.53 10.21 9.22
CA PRO A 224 -6.55 11.32 10.17
C PRO A 224 -5.62 12.48 9.78
N ALA A 225 -4.48 12.18 9.14
CA ALA A 225 -3.53 13.22 8.72
C ALA A 225 -4.13 14.21 7.71
N ARG A 226 -5.16 13.82 6.94
CA ARG A 226 -5.86 14.69 5.97
C ARG A 226 -6.21 16.05 6.57
N LYS A 227 -6.79 16.06 7.77
CA LYS A 227 -7.20 17.29 8.45
C LYS A 227 -5.99 18.14 8.85
N LEU A 228 -4.99 17.53 9.47
CA LEU A 228 -3.82 18.25 9.97
C LEU A 228 -2.95 18.82 8.84
N VAL A 229 -2.82 18.09 7.74
CA VAL A 229 -2.14 18.56 6.53
C VAL A 229 -2.90 19.73 5.90
N LYS A 230 -4.24 19.69 5.88
CA LYS A 230 -5.07 20.81 5.42
C LYS A 230 -4.88 22.05 6.27
N GLU A 231 -4.92 21.90 7.59
CA GLU A 231 -4.70 23.01 8.53
C GLU A 231 -3.31 23.62 8.36
N ALA A 232 -2.27 22.78 8.24
CA ALA A 232 -0.92 23.24 7.94
C ALA A 232 -0.81 23.94 6.58
N PHE A 233 -1.50 23.42 5.55
CA PHE A 233 -1.51 23.98 4.21
C PHE A 233 -2.16 25.35 4.21
N ASP A 234 -3.30 25.54 4.88
CA ASP A 234 -3.96 26.84 4.97
C ASP A 234 -3.10 27.86 5.74
N ALA A 235 -2.37 27.40 6.75
CA ALA A 235 -1.51 28.25 7.58
C ALA A 235 -0.12 28.55 6.97
N ARG A 236 0.24 27.91 5.85
CA ARG A 236 1.62 27.92 5.30
C ARG A 236 2.18 29.32 5.00
N LEU A 237 1.31 30.28 4.68
CA LEU A 237 1.70 31.65 4.35
C LEU A 237 2.36 32.41 5.52
N GLN A 238 2.15 31.94 6.76
CA GLN A 238 2.82 32.52 7.94
C GLN A 238 4.34 32.26 7.95
N TYR A 239 4.79 31.20 7.25
CA TYR A 239 6.20 30.79 7.25
C TYR A 239 6.94 31.33 6.03
N ASP A 240 6.28 31.41 4.89
CA ASP A 240 6.80 31.97 3.64
C ASP A 240 5.64 32.70 2.92
N PRO A 241 5.78 33.98 2.52
CA PRO A 241 4.70 34.72 1.85
C PRO A 241 4.21 34.09 0.55
N GLN A 242 5.05 33.30 -0.12
CA GLN A 242 4.67 32.53 -1.31
C GLN A 242 4.12 31.13 -0.96
N GLY A 243 4.09 30.74 0.31
CA GLY A 243 3.55 29.46 0.77
C GLY A 243 4.36 28.24 0.37
N ARG A 244 5.67 28.38 0.14
CA ARG A 244 6.56 27.30 -0.32
C ARG A 244 7.04 26.37 0.80
N ILE A 245 6.72 26.68 2.06
CA ILE A 245 7.10 25.89 3.24
C ILE A 245 5.83 25.45 3.98
N LEU A 246 5.68 24.14 4.16
CA LEU A 246 4.65 23.53 5.00
C LEU A 246 5.29 23.09 6.32
N VAL A 247 4.65 23.40 7.45
CA VAL A 247 5.13 22.97 8.78
C VAL A 247 4.08 22.05 9.39
N LEU A 248 4.50 20.85 9.79
CA LEU A 248 3.71 19.86 10.51
C LEU A 248 4.26 19.73 11.92
N ASN A 249 3.38 19.74 12.92
CA ASN A 249 3.79 19.68 14.33
C ASN A 249 4.12 18.25 14.81
N GLU A 250 3.91 17.25 13.95
CA GLU A 250 4.26 15.86 14.19
C GLU A 250 4.57 15.16 12.86
N GLY A 251 5.24 14.01 12.91
CA GLY A 251 5.47 13.18 11.73
C GLY A 251 4.19 12.45 11.32
N MET A 252 3.75 12.64 10.08
CA MET A 252 2.54 12.01 9.54
C MET A 252 2.63 11.81 8.02
N PRO A 253 1.80 10.93 7.42
CA PRO A 253 1.65 10.88 5.97
C PRO A 253 1.06 12.20 5.44
N TRP A 254 1.81 12.94 4.63
CA TRP A 254 1.39 14.25 4.13
C TRP A 254 1.34 14.37 2.61
N ALA A 255 2.09 13.52 1.90
CA ALA A 255 2.33 13.61 0.46
C ALA A 255 1.03 13.72 -0.33
N ASP A 256 0.24 12.66 -0.37
CA ASP A 256 -1.01 12.58 -1.13
C ASP A 256 -1.94 13.75 -0.86
N HIS A 257 -2.14 14.08 0.42
CA HIS A 257 -3.00 15.18 0.85
C HIS A 257 -2.49 16.51 0.31
N LEU A 258 -1.19 16.78 0.41
CA LEU A 258 -0.59 17.99 -0.14
C LEU A 258 -0.79 18.07 -1.66
N TYR A 259 -0.50 17.00 -2.41
CA TYR A 259 -0.68 17.02 -3.87
C TYR A 259 -2.14 17.26 -4.27
N ASN A 260 -3.10 16.68 -3.55
CA ASN A 260 -4.53 16.89 -3.83
C ASN A 260 -4.95 18.33 -3.50
N LEU A 261 -4.51 18.86 -2.36
CA LEU A 261 -4.81 20.23 -1.97
C LEU A 261 -4.26 21.26 -2.97
N GLU A 262 -3.07 21.05 -3.50
CA GLU A 262 -2.49 21.92 -4.54
C GLU A 262 -3.25 21.87 -5.86
N LYS A 263 -3.86 20.72 -6.20
CA LYS A 263 -4.71 20.57 -7.40
C LYS A 263 -6.09 21.21 -7.21
N GLU A 264 -6.67 21.09 -6.02
CA GLU A 264 -8.05 21.49 -5.74
C GLU A 264 -8.18 22.95 -5.28
N THR A 265 -7.12 23.53 -4.73
CA THR A 265 -7.16 24.89 -4.16
C THR A 265 -6.75 25.93 -5.20
N PRO A 266 -7.62 26.93 -5.50
CA PRO A 266 -7.22 28.07 -6.33
C PRO A 266 -6.02 28.80 -5.74
N ILE A 267 -5.07 29.15 -6.59
CA ILE A 267 -3.82 29.82 -6.17
C ILE A 267 -4.10 31.32 -6.03
N PRO A 268 -3.96 31.92 -4.82
CA PRO A 268 -4.10 33.37 -4.66
C PRO A 268 -2.97 34.14 -5.36
N ASP A 269 -3.23 35.39 -5.73
CA ASP A 269 -2.22 36.26 -6.31
C ASP A 269 -0.99 36.39 -5.38
N GLY A 270 0.21 36.22 -5.96
CA GLY A 270 1.47 36.31 -5.22
C GLY A 270 1.86 35.06 -4.43
N VAL A 271 1.04 34.00 -4.44
CA VAL A 271 1.34 32.70 -3.81
C VAL A 271 1.89 31.73 -4.87
N ALA A 272 2.91 30.95 -4.51
CA ALA A 272 3.43 29.92 -5.38
C ALA A 272 2.43 28.76 -5.54
N PRO A 273 2.40 28.09 -6.71
CA PRO A 273 1.49 26.98 -6.94
C PRO A 273 1.78 25.75 -6.07
N GLN A 274 3.00 25.66 -5.52
CA GLN A 274 3.52 24.42 -4.94
C GLN A 274 4.38 24.68 -3.71
N VAL A 275 4.20 23.85 -2.69
CA VAL A 275 5.12 23.71 -1.56
C VAL A 275 6.40 23.04 -2.04
N LEU A 276 7.55 23.55 -1.60
CA LEU A 276 8.87 23.02 -1.93
C LEU A 276 9.47 22.21 -0.79
N TYR A 277 9.22 22.61 0.46
CA TYR A 277 9.75 21.95 1.65
C TYR A 277 8.66 21.69 2.69
N VAL A 278 8.70 20.50 3.30
CA VAL A 278 7.89 20.12 4.47
C VAL A 278 8.79 19.96 5.68
N LEU A 279 8.43 20.63 6.77
CA LEU A 279 9.13 20.56 8.05
C LEU A 279 8.30 19.76 9.04
N PHE A 280 8.95 18.87 9.79
CA PHE A 280 8.31 18.07 10.84
C PHE A 280 9.34 17.64 11.88
N PRO A 281 8.94 17.42 13.14
CA PRO A 281 9.84 16.87 14.14
C PRO A 281 10.17 15.40 13.84
N GLU A 282 11.39 14.98 14.17
CA GLU A 282 11.82 13.59 14.08
C GLU A 282 11.13 12.70 15.11
N SER A 283 10.77 13.25 16.28
CA SER A 283 10.06 12.51 17.33
C SER A 283 9.15 13.41 18.16
N THR A 284 9.68 14.52 18.70
CA THR A 284 8.88 15.50 19.45
C THR A 284 9.16 16.93 18.94
N PRO A 285 8.22 17.87 19.12
CA PRO A 285 8.40 19.27 18.69
C PRO A 285 9.63 19.97 19.30
N GLU A 286 10.07 19.55 20.49
CA GLU A 286 11.25 20.10 21.18
C GLU A 286 12.57 19.45 20.70
N GLY A 287 12.47 18.38 19.90
CA GLY A 287 13.61 17.60 19.44
C GLY A 287 14.20 18.08 18.11
N LYS A 288 14.82 17.15 17.40
CA LYS A 288 15.37 17.38 16.06
C LYS A 288 14.23 17.53 15.05
N TRP A 289 14.43 18.41 14.07
CA TRP A 289 13.49 18.65 12.98
C TRP A 289 14.07 18.23 11.64
N ARG A 290 13.20 17.77 10.76
CA ARG A 290 13.50 17.39 9.39
C ARG A 290 13.04 18.47 8.43
N ILE A 291 13.80 18.64 7.35
CA ILE A 291 13.43 19.43 6.18
C ILE A 291 13.36 18.44 5.03
N ARG A 292 12.17 18.15 4.52
CA ARG A 292 11.97 17.22 3.41
C ARG A 292 11.62 18.01 2.16
N ALA A 293 12.40 17.81 1.09
CA ALA A 293 12.05 18.32 -0.23
C ALA A 293 10.83 17.56 -0.76
N VAL A 294 9.88 18.31 -1.33
CA VAL A 294 8.67 17.72 -1.94
C VAL A 294 9.01 17.23 -3.33
N SER A 295 8.67 15.97 -3.62
CA SER A 295 8.83 15.38 -4.96
C SER A 295 7.91 16.07 -5.98
N LYS A 296 8.26 16.00 -7.27
CA LYS A 296 7.37 16.47 -8.34
C LYS A 296 6.11 15.63 -8.43
N GLU A 297 6.29 14.32 -8.27
CA GLU A 297 5.23 13.32 -8.28
C GLU A 297 5.32 12.46 -7.02
N ASN A 298 4.19 11.91 -6.61
CA ASN A 298 4.15 11.00 -5.49
C ASN A 298 5.02 9.77 -5.77
N SER A 299 5.77 9.29 -4.78
CA SER A 299 6.75 8.19 -4.91
C SER A 299 7.92 8.45 -5.89
N GLY A 300 8.05 9.65 -6.46
CA GLY A 300 9.17 10.03 -7.32
C GLY A 300 10.42 10.45 -6.55
N PHE A 301 11.60 10.22 -7.14
CA PHE A 301 12.89 10.63 -6.56
C PHE A 301 13.34 12.03 -6.98
N GLU A 302 12.65 12.66 -7.94
CA GLU A 302 12.95 14.01 -8.38
C GLU A 302 12.18 15.04 -7.54
N ASN A 303 12.91 15.91 -6.84
CA ASN A 303 12.32 16.97 -6.03
C ASN A 303 11.92 18.17 -6.88
N ARG A 304 10.91 18.92 -6.42
CA ARG A 304 10.58 20.24 -6.97
C ARG A 304 11.74 21.21 -6.79
N LYS A 305 12.41 21.11 -5.63
CA LYS A 305 13.67 21.80 -5.31
C LYS A 305 14.44 20.98 -4.28
N ASP A 306 15.64 20.55 -4.64
CA ASP A 306 16.56 19.92 -3.69
C ASP A 306 17.06 20.93 -2.66
N LEU A 307 17.48 20.44 -1.49
CA LEU A 307 18.35 21.24 -0.63
C LEU A 307 19.65 21.61 -1.37
N PRO A 308 20.22 22.81 -1.12
CA PRO A 308 21.34 23.36 -1.88
C PRO A 308 22.52 22.40 -2.10
N ASP A 309 23.06 22.38 -3.32
CA ASP A 309 24.18 21.52 -3.69
C ASP A 309 25.39 21.61 -2.73
N PRO A 310 25.81 22.80 -2.25
CA PRO A 310 26.91 22.89 -1.31
C PRO A 310 26.64 22.17 0.03
N TRP A 311 25.38 21.95 0.41
CA TRP A 311 25.03 21.30 1.67
C TRP A 311 24.96 19.78 1.55
N LYS A 312 24.79 19.24 0.33
CA LYS A 312 24.57 17.82 0.09
C LYS A 312 25.73 16.97 0.65
N GLY A 313 25.40 16.02 1.53
CA GLY A 313 26.37 15.14 2.19
C GLY A 313 27.08 15.74 3.40
N MET A 314 26.83 17.02 3.73
CA MET A 314 27.43 17.70 4.86
C MET A 314 26.71 17.40 6.16
N ARG A 315 27.43 17.45 7.28
CA ARG A 315 26.93 17.14 8.64
C ARG A 315 27.52 18.10 9.66
N ASP A 316 26.81 18.24 10.78
CA ASP A 316 27.28 18.91 11.99
C ASP A 316 27.98 20.26 11.70
N GLU A 317 29.17 20.52 12.25
CA GLU A 317 29.84 21.83 12.15
C GLU A 317 30.18 22.24 10.70
N GLN A 318 30.36 21.27 9.80
CA GLN A 318 30.57 21.57 8.37
C GLN A 318 29.32 22.15 7.74
N LEU A 319 28.15 21.61 8.10
CA LEU A 319 26.86 22.13 7.66
C LEU A 319 26.58 23.50 8.30
N ASP A 320 26.94 23.69 9.58
CA ASP A 320 26.81 24.99 10.26
C ASP A 320 27.64 26.07 9.56
N ALA A 321 28.88 25.75 9.16
CA ALA A 321 29.76 26.69 8.45
C ALA A 321 29.19 27.12 7.08
N LEU A 322 28.56 26.19 6.35
CA LEU A 322 27.98 26.46 5.02
C LEU A 322 26.63 27.18 5.08
N THR A 323 25.82 26.81 6.06
CA THR A 323 24.47 27.40 6.26
C THR A 323 24.55 28.72 7.02
N GLY A 324 25.57 28.94 7.85
CA GLY A 324 25.63 30.02 8.82
C GLY A 324 24.59 29.87 9.95
N ILE A 325 24.00 28.68 10.10
CA ILE A 325 22.93 28.38 11.05
C ILE A 325 23.44 27.27 11.98
N PRO A 326 23.79 27.59 13.24
CA PRO A 326 24.33 26.60 14.16
C PRO A 326 23.31 25.52 14.55
N GLY A 327 23.75 24.26 14.55
CA GLY A 327 22.92 23.12 14.96
C GLY A 327 22.37 22.27 13.81
N GLY A 328 22.91 22.40 12.60
CA GLY A 328 22.71 21.47 11.51
C GLY A 328 23.12 20.05 11.92
N VAL A 329 22.32 19.06 11.52
CA VAL A 329 22.58 17.63 11.81
C VAL A 329 23.12 16.95 10.57
N PHE A 330 22.41 17.06 9.44
CA PHE A 330 22.89 16.58 8.13
C PHE A 330 22.04 17.11 6.97
N VAL A 331 22.56 16.99 5.75
CA VAL A 331 21.78 16.96 4.51
C VAL A 331 22.17 15.73 3.69
N HIS A 332 21.19 14.96 3.21
CA HIS A 332 21.44 13.76 2.43
C HIS A 332 22.21 14.11 1.14
N ALA A 333 23.07 13.22 0.64
CA ALA A 333 23.90 13.48 -0.55
C ALA A 333 23.08 13.77 -1.82
N ALA A 334 21.86 13.26 -1.90
CA ALA A 334 20.91 13.56 -2.96
C ALA A 334 20.02 14.79 -2.69
N GLY A 335 20.17 15.48 -1.55
CA GLY A 335 19.45 16.73 -1.23
C GLY A 335 17.98 16.61 -0.86
N PHE A 336 17.39 15.41 -0.87
CA PHE A 336 15.94 15.26 -0.62
C PHE A 336 15.53 15.47 0.84
N ILE A 337 16.45 15.34 1.80
CA ILE A 337 16.15 15.53 3.22
C ILE A 337 17.35 16.11 3.97
N GLY A 338 17.07 16.98 4.94
CA GLY A 338 18.02 17.49 5.91
C GLY A 338 17.47 17.44 7.33
N GLY A 339 18.32 17.75 8.30
CA GLY A 339 17.92 17.81 9.70
C GLY A 339 18.63 18.92 10.47
N HIS A 340 17.92 19.48 11.45
CA HIS A 340 18.41 20.49 12.38
C HIS A 340 18.07 20.09 13.82
N LYS A 341 18.83 20.57 14.81
CA LYS A 341 18.62 20.25 16.24
C LYS A 341 17.31 20.78 16.82
N ASN A 342 16.65 21.73 16.16
CA ASN A 342 15.41 22.37 16.59
C ASN A 342 14.62 22.94 15.41
N TYR A 343 13.38 23.35 15.68
CA TYR A 343 12.46 23.95 14.71
C TYR A 343 13.01 25.21 14.05
N ASP A 344 13.45 26.19 14.84
CA ASP A 344 13.83 27.51 14.31
C ASP A 344 14.97 27.43 13.30
N GLY A 345 15.97 26.60 13.57
CA GLY A 345 17.06 26.41 12.62
C GLY A 345 16.66 25.57 11.40
N ALA A 346 15.72 24.61 11.54
CA ALA A 346 15.16 23.93 10.37
C ALA A 346 14.41 24.90 9.46
N LEU A 347 13.61 25.81 10.06
CA LEU A 347 12.90 26.85 9.32
C LEU A 347 13.87 27.84 8.67
N ALA A 348 14.90 28.28 9.40
CA ALA A 348 15.93 29.16 8.85
C ALA A 348 16.68 28.51 7.67
N MET A 349 17.04 27.23 7.80
CA MET A 349 17.68 26.47 6.72
C MET A 349 16.75 26.34 5.51
N ALA A 350 15.47 26.01 5.71
CA ALA A 350 14.50 25.91 4.63
C ALA A 350 14.30 27.25 3.90
N LYS A 351 14.20 28.36 4.64
CA LYS A 351 14.13 29.72 4.07
C LYS A 351 15.37 30.04 3.25
N LYS A 352 16.56 29.82 3.81
CA LYS A 352 17.82 30.03 3.09
C LYS A 352 17.89 29.16 1.83
N ALA A 353 17.41 27.92 1.89
CA ALA A 353 17.34 27.02 0.75
C ALA A 353 16.36 27.48 -0.36
N LEU A 354 15.38 28.33 -0.07
CA LEU A 354 14.51 28.93 -1.10
C LEU A 354 15.22 29.99 -1.95
N GLU A 355 16.28 30.60 -1.41
CA GLU A 355 17.01 31.72 -2.02
C GLU A 355 18.23 31.30 -2.85
N PHE A 356 18.66 30.04 -2.72
CA PHE A 356 19.65 29.41 -3.61
C PHE A 356 19.05 29.16 -4.99
#